data_AF-Q5GX25-F1
#
_entry.id   AF-Q5GX25-F1
#
_cell.length_a   1.000
_cell.length_b   1.000
_cell.length_c   1.000
_cell.angle_alpha   90.00
_cell.angle_beta   90.00
_cell.angle_gamma   90.00
#
_symmetry.space_group_name_H-M   'P 1'
#
loop_
_entity.id
_entity.type
_entity.pdbx_description
1 polymer ?
#
loop_
_entity_poly.entity_id
_entity_poly.type
_entity_poly.pdbx_seq_one_letter_code
_entity_poly.pdbx_strand_id
1 'polypeptide(L)'
;MHFPPVIPDVPNPVENTLVATGTRIPCSGIWEPVDAPKPKKFSLFSKPDVPSGFLPYIAAMNYLHGGSAAPKASQEIEDDVLNIDVVWRLIWRDDRYEDGTIPDEEAGYVFIQPDDPAAVVAASDQPQRKQVSAMSGQRASQAGRWLVMDDLNAAAQFNAGDELPLHEGRKVQWVLADQ
;
A
#
# COMPACT_ATOMS: atom_id res chain seq x y z
N MET A 1 -38.50 6.01 9.01
CA MET A 1 -37.80 4.72 8.81
C MET A 1 -38.09 3.85 10.03
N HIS A 2 -38.52 2.61 9.84
CA HIS A 2 -38.79 1.67 10.92
C HIS A 2 -37.64 0.66 10.94
N PHE A 3 -36.70 0.81 11.87
CA PHE A 3 -35.63 -0.15 12.06
C PHE A 3 -36.11 -1.27 12.98
N PRO A 4 -35.71 -2.53 12.72
CA PRO A 4 -36.07 -3.63 13.61
C PRO A 4 -35.42 -3.40 14.99
N PRO A 5 -36.11 -3.77 16.09
CA PRO A 5 -35.58 -3.62 17.45
C PRO A 5 -34.39 -4.55 17.72
N VAL A 6 -34.21 -5.58 16.90
CA VAL A 6 -33.10 -6.54 16.96
C VAL A 6 -32.53 -6.67 15.56
N ILE A 7 -31.24 -6.39 15.43
CA ILE A 7 -30.47 -6.63 14.22
C ILE A 7 -29.78 -7.99 14.41
N PRO A 8 -29.90 -8.95 13.49
CA PRO A 8 -29.19 -10.22 13.60
C PRO A 8 -27.67 -10.00 13.54
N ASP A 9 -26.91 -10.87 14.21
CA ASP A 9 -25.46 -10.85 14.12
C ASP A 9 -25.00 -11.06 12.67
N VAL A 10 -23.87 -10.44 12.31
CA VAL A 10 -23.26 -10.62 11.00
C VAL A 10 -22.80 -12.08 10.89
N PRO A 11 -23.28 -12.84 9.90
CA PRO A 11 -22.87 -14.24 9.76
C PRO A 11 -21.39 -14.34 9.41
N ASN A 12 -20.72 -15.38 9.90
CA ASN A 12 -19.37 -15.69 9.47
C ASN A 12 -19.37 -16.09 7.99
N PRO A 13 -18.35 -15.68 7.20
CA PRO A 13 -18.22 -16.13 5.83
C PRO A 13 -18.02 -17.65 5.78
N VAL A 14 -18.67 -18.31 4.81
CA VAL A 14 -18.54 -19.75 4.58
C VAL A 14 -17.11 -20.11 4.17
N GLU A 15 -16.47 -19.22 3.40
CA GLU A 15 -15.07 -19.33 2.98
C GLU A 15 -14.35 -18.01 3.25
N ASN A 16 -13.21 -18.08 3.96
CA ASN A 16 -12.38 -16.92 4.23
C ASN A 16 -11.46 -16.64 3.03
N THR A 17 -11.54 -15.44 2.45
CA THR A 17 -10.47 -14.93 1.57
C THR A 17 -9.45 -14.18 2.42
N LEU A 18 -8.25 -14.77 2.59
CA LEU A 18 -7.20 -14.24 3.45
C LEU A 18 -5.99 -13.75 2.65
N VAL A 19 -5.49 -12.56 2.97
CA VAL A 19 -4.33 -11.94 2.32
C VAL A 19 -3.39 -11.37 3.37
N ALA A 20 -2.14 -11.83 3.41
CA ALA A 20 -1.14 -11.27 4.32
C ALA A 20 -0.59 -9.93 3.84
N THR A 21 -0.20 -9.06 4.76
CA THR A 21 0.53 -7.81 4.46
C THR A 21 1.63 -8.02 3.43
N GLY A 22 1.73 -7.09 2.47
CA GLY A 22 2.66 -7.11 1.35
C GLY A 22 2.21 -7.98 0.17
N THR A 23 1.19 -8.83 0.34
CA THR A 23 0.62 -9.65 -0.75
C THR A 23 -0.36 -8.82 -1.57
N ARG A 24 -0.47 -9.10 -2.87
CA ARG A 24 -1.38 -8.38 -3.75
C ARG A 24 -2.85 -8.67 -3.39
N ILE A 25 -3.63 -7.61 -3.22
CA ILE A 25 -5.07 -7.69 -2.96
C ILE A 25 -5.79 -8.17 -4.23
N PRO A 26 -6.64 -9.22 -4.15
CA PRO A 26 -7.27 -9.80 -5.34
C PRO A 26 -8.46 -9.00 -5.88
N CYS A 27 -9.14 -8.21 -5.05
CA CYS A 27 -10.31 -7.42 -5.43
C CYS A 27 -10.47 -6.20 -4.52
N SER A 28 -11.11 -5.16 -5.05
CA SER A 28 -11.48 -4.00 -4.24
C SER A 28 -12.59 -4.38 -3.26
N GLY A 29 -12.60 -3.77 -2.08
CA GLY A 29 -13.63 -4.04 -1.09
C GLY A 29 -13.24 -3.64 0.32
N ILE A 30 -14.08 -4.02 1.27
CA ILE A 30 -13.84 -3.84 2.71
C ILE A 30 -13.17 -5.10 3.25
N TRP A 31 -12.01 -4.90 3.86
CA TRP A 31 -11.19 -5.95 4.45
C TRP A 31 -10.97 -5.65 5.92
N GLU A 32 -10.97 -6.68 6.76
CA GLU A 32 -10.62 -6.57 8.18
C GLU A 32 -9.35 -7.34 8.53
N PRO A 33 -8.53 -6.83 9.45
CA PRO A 33 -7.38 -7.55 9.95
C PRO A 33 -7.83 -8.59 10.99
N VAL A 34 -7.43 -9.85 10.80
CA VAL A 34 -7.81 -10.97 11.66
C VAL A 34 -6.59 -11.69 12.25
N ASP A 35 -6.80 -12.30 13.40
CA ASP A 35 -5.83 -13.21 14.04
C ASP A 35 -5.82 -14.55 13.30
N ALA A 36 -5.08 -14.61 12.19
CA ALA A 36 -4.88 -15.81 11.39
C ALA A 36 -3.39 -16.13 11.21
N PRO A 37 -3.03 -17.41 11.00
CA PRO A 37 -1.64 -17.81 10.77
C PRO A 37 -1.04 -17.06 9.59
N LYS A 38 0.05 -16.33 9.84
CA LYS A 38 0.79 -15.64 8.77
C LYS A 38 1.40 -16.67 7.83
N PRO A 39 1.27 -16.53 6.51
CA PRO A 39 1.82 -17.49 5.55
C PRO A 39 3.34 -17.57 5.70
N LYS A 40 3.86 -18.79 5.89
CA LYS A 40 5.30 -19.03 5.98
C LYS A 40 5.93 -18.81 4.61
N LYS A 41 6.95 -17.94 4.52
CA LYS A 41 7.65 -17.54 3.28
C LYS A 41 8.42 -18.68 2.56
N PHE A 42 8.29 -19.95 2.99
CA PHE A 42 9.16 -21.06 2.55
C PHE A 42 8.46 -22.40 2.27
N SER A 43 7.12 -22.48 2.17
CA SER A 43 6.48 -23.77 1.87
C SER A 43 6.29 -23.99 0.37
N LEU A 44 7.17 -24.77 -0.26
CA LEU A 44 7.04 -25.26 -1.64
C LEU A 44 6.02 -26.41 -1.79
N PHE A 45 5.49 -26.93 -0.68
CA PHE A 45 4.53 -28.02 -0.67
C PHE A 45 3.44 -27.72 0.36
N SER A 46 2.20 -27.87 -0.07
CA SER A 46 0.94 -27.61 0.66
C SER A 46 0.47 -26.15 0.63
N LYS A 47 -0.75 -25.96 0.09
CA LYS A 47 -1.56 -24.78 0.41
C LYS A 47 -1.70 -24.74 1.93
N PRO A 48 -1.38 -23.63 2.61
CA PRO A 48 -1.68 -23.53 4.03
C PRO A 48 -3.18 -23.77 4.21
N ASP A 49 -3.55 -24.62 5.17
CA ASP A 49 -4.94 -24.79 5.56
C ASP A 49 -5.49 -23.40 5.90
N VAL A 50 -6.45 -22.93 5.10
CA VAL A 50 -7.11 -21.66 5.38
C VAL A 50 -7.99 -21.92 6.61
N PRO A 51 -7.76 -21.25 7.74
CA PRO A 51 -8.58 -21.47 8.92
C PRO A 51 -10.05 -21.30 8.57
N SER A 52 -10.85 -22.35 8.81
CA SER A 52 -12.30 -22.30 8.69
C SER A 52 -12.91 -21.82 10.01
N GLY A 53 -13.92 -20.95 9.95
CA GLY A 53 -14.64 -20.48 11.13
C GLY A 53 -14.29 -19.05 11.54
N PHE A 54 -14.69 -18.69 12.78
CA PHE A 54 -14.51 -17.34 13.32
C PHE A 54 -13.03 -17.05 13.57
N LEU A 55 -12.55 -15.94 13.01
CA LEU A 55 -11.25 -15.38 13.28
C LEU A 55 -11.46 -14.03 14.00
N PRO A 56 -10.89 -13.84 15.20
CA PRO A 56 -10.98 -12.57 15.91
C PRO A 56 -10.39 -11.44 15.07
N TYR A 57 -11.09 -10.31 14.99
CA TYR A 57 -10.52 -9.10 14.40
C TYR A 57 -9.55 -8.45 15.39
N ILE A 58 -8.45 -7.89 14.88
CA ILE A 58 -7.35 -7.37 15.71
C ILE A 58 -7.05 -5.89 15.48
N ALA A 59 -7.74 -5.24 14.54
CA ALA A 59 -7.63 -3.82 14.25
C ALA A 59 -8.82 -3.37 13.36
N ALA A 60 -8.85 -2.09 12.99
CA ALA A 60 -9.91 -1.52 12.18
C ALA A 60 -9.94 -2.08 10.74
N MET A 61 -11.15 -2.26 10.21
CA MET A 61 -11.38 -2.58 8.79
C MET A 61 -11.02 -1.40 7.89
N ASN A 62 -10.63 -1.70 6.65
CA ASN A 62 -10.22 -0.71 5.66
C ASN A 62 -10.77 -1.08 4.28
N TYR A 63 -11.01 -0.06 3.44
CA TYR A 63 -11.24 -0.27 2.02
C TYR A 63 -9.90 -0.48 1.33
N LEU A 64 -9.67 -1.66 0.75
CA LEU A 64 -8.43 -1.97 0.03
C LEU A 64 -8.72 -2.07 -1.46
N HIS A 65 -7.87 -1.45 -2.27
CA HIS A 65 -8.02 -1.45 -3.73
C HIS A 65 -7.42 -2.71 -4.35
N GLY A 66 -8.13 -3.33 -5.30
CA GLY A 66 -7.66 -4.46 -6.07
C GLY A 66 -6.30 -4.20 -6.73
N GLY A 67 -5.40 -5.16 -6.65
CA GLY A 67 -4.09 -5.09 -7.27
C GLY A 67 -3.02 -4.32 -6.48
N SER A 68 -3.37 -3.63 -5.39
CA SER A 68 -2.39 -2.99 -4.49
C SER A 68 -1.74 -4.01 -3.55
N ALA A 69 -0.62 -3.65 -2.93
CA ALA A 69 -0.04 -4.46 -1.86
C ALA A 69 -0.83 -4.26 -0.57
N ALA A 70 -1.21 -5.35 0.09
CA ALA A 70 -1.93 -5.31 1.36
C ALA A 70 -1.12 -4.53 2.41
N PRO A 71 -1.69 -3.50 3.05
CA PRO A 71 -0.94 -2.65 3.97
C PRO A 71 -0.69 -3.35 5.32
N LYS A 72 0.13 -2.71 6.16
CA LYS A 72 0.16 -2.97 7.60
C LYS A 72 -1.09 -2.38 8.24
N ALA A 73 -1.57 -2.94 9.34
CA ALA A 73 -2.64 -2.34 10.11
C ALA A 73 -2.05 -1.38 11.16
N SER A 74 -2.66 -0.20 11.29
CA SER A 74 -2.32 0.76 12.33
C SER A 74 -3.12 0.45 13.61
N GLN A 75 -2.45 0.47 14.75
CA GLN A 75 -3.04 0.39 16.07
C GLN A 75 -2.59 1.61 16.88
N GLU A 76 -3.53 2.44 17.29
CA GLU A 76 -3.29 3.55 18.20
C GLU A 76 -3.14 3.01 19.62
N ILE A 77 -2.01 3.35 20.25
CA ILE A 77 -1.77 3.17 21.68
C ILE A 77 -1.62 4.55 22.32
N GLU A 78 -1.62 4.62 23.65
CA GLU A 78 -1.73 5.88 24.42
C GLU A 78 -0.77 6.99 23.94
N ASP A 79 0.46 6.63 23.54
CA ASP A 79 1.50 7.58 23.11
C ASP A 79 2.10 7.30 21.71
N ASP A 80 1.57 6.34 20.93
CA ASP A 80 2.18 5.93 19.65
C ASP A 80 1.18 5.26 18.68
N VAL A 81 1.59 5.08 17.42
CA VAL A 81 0.87 4.33 16.40
C VAL A 81 1.73 3.16 15.90
N LEU A 82 1.35 1.95 16.27
CA LEU A 82 2.02 0.73 15.82
C LEU A 82 1.51 0.30 14.45
N ASN A 83 2.41 0.07 13.51
CA ASN A 83 2.09 -0.50 12.20
C ASN A 83 2.53 -1.96 12.14
N ILE A 84 1.58 -2.88 12.27
CA ILE A 84 1.83 -4.32 12.39
C ILE A 84 1.50 -5.10 11.12
N ASP A 85 2.25 -6.18 10.86
CA ASP A 85 1.89 -7.14 9.83
C ASP A 85 0.67 -7.94 10.27
N VAL A 86 -0.34 -8.02 9.40
CA VAL A 86 -1.62 -8.68 9.66
C VAL A 86 -2.00 -9.62 8.51
N VAL A 87 -3.06 -10.39 8.74
CA VAL A 87 -3.79 -11.09 7.69
C VAL A 87 -5.12 -10.39 7.50
N TRP A 88 -5.40 -9.93 6.29
CA TRP A 88 -6.64 -9.29 5.90
C TRP A 88 -7.66 -10.34 5.45
N ARG A 89 -8.86 -10.30 6.00
CA ARG A 89 -10.03 -11.07 5.58
C ARG A 89 -10.98 -10.17 4.79
N LEU A 90 -11.44 -10.63 3.63
CA LEU A 90 -12.48 -9.94 2.88
C LEU A 90 -13.83 -10.06 3.60
N ILE A 91 -14.47 -8.93 3.89
CA ILE A 91 -15.84 -8.88 4.42
C ILE A 91 -16.85 -8.59 3.31
N TRP A 92 -16.49 -7.68 2.41
CA TRP A 92 -17.36 -7.26 1.31
C TRP A 92 -16.53 -6.93 0.08
N ARG A 93 -16.88 -7.52 -1.06
CA ARG A 93 -16.29 -7.21 -2.36
C ARG A 93 -17.05 -6.05 -2.99
N ASP A 94 -16.31 -5.08 -3.51
CA ASP A 94 -16.89 -3.99 -4.31
C ASP A 94 -16.86 -4.35 -5.80
N ASP A 95 -18.00 -4.82 -6.31
CA ASP A 95 -18.21 -5.21 -7.71
C ASP A 95 -19.07 -4.22 -8.50
N ARG A 96 -19.52 -3.13 -7.87
CA ARG A 96 -20.51 -2.18 -8.42
C ARG A 96 -20.10 -1.52 -9.73
N TYR A 97 -18.80 -1.35 -9.95
CA TYR A 97 -18.24 -0.69 -11.14
C TYR A 97 -17.60 -1.66 -12.13
N GLU A 98 -17.66 -2.97 -11.89
CA GLU A 98 -16.98 -3.95 -12.76
C GLU A 98 -17.58 -4.01 -14.17
N ASP A 99 -18.86 -3.67 -14.33
CA ASP A 99 -19.57 -3.61 -15.61
C ASP A 99 -19.46 -2.24 -16.33
N GLY A 100 -18.75 -1.29 -15.72
CA GLY A 100 -18.55 0.06 -16.24
C GLY A 100 -19.77 0.98 -16.10
N THR A 101 -20.83 0.55 -15.40
CA THR A 101 -21.99 1.39 -15.11
C THR A 101 -21.76 2.20 -13.83
N ILE A 102 -22.38 3.38 -13.76
CA ILE A 102 -22.45 4.21 -12.56
C ILE A 102 -23.89 4.10 -12.07
N PRO A 103 -24.14 3.74 -10.80
CA PRO A 103 -25.50 3.69 -10.29
C PRO A 103 -26.22 5.05 -10.41
N ASP A 104 -27.54 5.02 -10.59
CA ASP A 104 -28.35 6.24 -10.77
C ASP A 104 -28.20 7.25 -9.62
N GLU A 105 -27.96 6.76 -8.40
CA GLU A 105 -27.73 7.60 -7.22
C GLU A 105 -26.42 8.40 -7.28
N GLU A 106 -25.42 7.84 -7.97
CA GLU A 106 -24.09 8.40 -8.17
C GLU A 106 -24.03 9.27 -9.44
N ALA A 107 -25.05 9.23 -10.30
CA ALA A 107 -25.10 9.98 -11.56
C ALA A 107 -25.00 11.50 -11.38
N GLY A 108 -25.38 12.00 -10.20
CA GLY A 108 -25.28 13.41 -9.83
C GLY A 108 -23.99 13.80 -9.12
N TYR A 109 -23.10 12.84 -8.83
CA TYR A 109 -21.85 13.14 -8.13
C TYR A 109 -20.91 13.91 -9.05
N VAL A 110 -20.69 15.16 -8.69
CA VAL A 110 -19.70 16.02 -9.34
C VAL A 110 -18.43 15.90 -8.55
N PHE A 111 -17.48 15.11 -9.05
CA PHE A 111 -16.11 15.20 -8.60
C PHE A 111 -15.55 16.51 -9.14
N ILE A 112 -15.33 17.48 -8.26
CA ILE A 112 -14.66 18.72 -8.62
C ILE A 112 -13.23 18.34 -8.96
N GLN A 113 -12.99 18.15 -10.25
CA GLN A 113 -11.64 18.16 -10.76
C GLN A 113 -11.14 19.60 -10.55
N PRO A 114 -9.96 19.80 -9.93
CA PRO A 114 -9.40 21.12 -9.83
C PRO A 114 -9.37 21.78 -11.22
N ASP A 115 -9.89 23.02 -11.31
CA ASP A 115 -9.92 23.78 -12.57
C ASP A 115 -8.50 24.01 -13.15
N ASP A 116 -7.50 23.89 -12.29
CA ASP A 116 -6.11 23.88 -12.68
C ASP A 116 -5.68 22.47 -13.09
N PRO A 117 -5.36 22.22 -14.37
CA PRO A 117 -4.75 20.95 -14.78
C PRO A 117 -3.51 20.62 -13.95
N ALA A 118 -2.80 21.60 -13.37
CA ALA A 118 -1.68 21.38 -12.44
C ALA A 118 -2.10 20.75 -11.10
N ALA A 119 -3.33 20.96 -10.63
CA ALA A 119 -3.83 20.38 -9.39
C ALA A 119 -4.40 18.96 -9.58
N VAL A 120 -4.86 18.62 -10.80
CA VAL A 120 -5.10 17.22 -11.19
C VAL A 120 -3.79 16.45 -11.23
N VAL A 121 -2.73 17.07 -11.79
CA VAL A 121 -1.40 16.49 -11.73
C VAL A 121 -1.00 16.34 -10.27
N ALA A 122 -1.11 17.36 -9.40
CA ALA A 122 -0.70 17.32 -7.99
C ALA A 122 -1.41 16.28 -7.07
N ALA A 123 -2.60 15.79 -7.41
CA ALA A 123 -3.23 14.68 -6.67
C ALA A 123 -2.68 13.30 -7.11
N SER A 124 -2.22 13.20 -8.36
CA SER A 124 -1.45 12.07 -8.92
C SER A 124 0.09 12.24 -8.85
N ASP A 125 0.55 13.45 -8.51
CA ASP A 125 1.89 13.93 -8.25
C ASP A 125 1.90 14.46 -6.80
N GLN A 126 2.08 13.55 -5.83
CA GLN A 126 3.22 13.83 -4.94
C GLN A 126 4.35 14.21 -5.89
N PRO A 127 4.99 15.38 -5.77
CA PRO A 127 5.81 15.89 -6.84
C PRO A 127 6.72 14.77 -7.31
N GLN A 128 6.54 14.29 -8.54
CA GLN A 128 7.69 13.86 -9.30
C GLN A 128 8.51 15.13 -9.56
N ARG A 129 9.03 15.72 -8.47
CA ARG A 129 10.39 16.24 -8.44
C ARG A 129 11.13 15.12 -9.14
N LYS A 130 11.57 15.35 -10.36
CA LYS A 130 12.39 14.39 -11.10
C LYS A 130 13.62 14.18 -10.24
N GLN A 131 13.51 13.31 -9.24
CA GLN A 131 14.54 13.03 -8.27
C GLN A 131 15.52 12.22 -9.08
N VAL A 132 16.55 12.91 -9.56
CA VAL A 132 17.56 12.30 -10.39
C VAL A 132 18.25 11.27 -9.51
N SER A 133 18.07 10.00 -9.85
CA SER A 133 18.61 8.89 -9.09
C SER A 133 19.30 7.88 -10.00
N ALA A 134 20.30 7.20 -9.46
CA ALA A 134 21.09 6.22 -10.17
C ALA A 134 21.69 5.21 -9.17
N MET A 135 21.89 3.97 -9.59
CA MET A 135 22.46 2.91 -8.78
C MET A 135 23.99 2.97 -8.77
N SER A 136 24.64 2.47 -7.71
CA SER A 136 26.09 2.22 -7.71
C SER A 136 26.54 1.46 -8.97
N GLY A 137 27.63 1.92 -9.58
CA GLY A 137 28.18 1.45 -10.86
C GLY A 137 27.59 2.15 -12.09
N GLN A 138 26.52 2.94 -11.94
CA GLN A 138 26.02 3.81 -13.01
C GLN A 138 26.71 5.17 -12.98
N ARG A 139 26.75 5.85 -14.12
CA ARG A 139 27.32 7.19 -14.22
C ARG A 139 26.31 8.25 -13.77
N ALA A 140 26.75 9.21 -12.97
CA ALA A 140 25.96 10.35 -12.54
C ALA A 140 25.50 11.14 -13.77
N SER A 141 24.19 11.30 -13.95
CA SER A 141 23.64 12.02 -15.10
C SER A 141 23.83 13.53 -15.02
N GLN A 142 24.08 14.07 -13.82
CA GLN A 142 24.27 15.49 -13.55
C GLN A 142 25.36 15.70 -12.50
N ALA A 143 26.05 16.84 -12.60
CA ALA A 143 26.98 17.27 -11.57
C ALA A 143 26.20 17.78 -10.35
N GLY A 144 26.66 17.44 -9.16
CA GLY A 144 26.03 17.91 -7.93
C GLY A 144 26.34 17.04 -6.73
N ARG A 145 25.66 17.34 -5.62
CA ARG A 145 25.74 16.57 -4.39
C ARG A 145 24.75 15.41 -4.47
N TRP A 146 25.23 14.19 -4.41
CA TRP A 146 24.40 12.99 -4.38
C TRP A 146 24.40 12.38 -2.99
N LEU A 147 23.26 11.87 -2.56
CA LEU A 147 23.01 11.25 -1.26
C LEU A 147 22.72 9.76 -1.46
N VAL A 148 23.11 8.93 -0.52
CA VAL A 148 22.64 7.54 -0.47
C VAL A 148 21.20 7.53 0.04
N MET A 149 20.27 6.90 -0.69
CA MET A 149 18.85 6.89 -0.34
C MET A 149 18.59 6.27 1.06
N ASP A 150 19.33 5.21 1.40
CA ASP A 150 19.18 4.49 2.68
C ASP A 150 19.98 5.12 3.84
N ASP A 151 20.87 6.08 3.54
CA ASP A 151 21.61 6.88 4.53
C ASP A 151 21.85 8.29 4.00
N LEU A 152 20.89 9.18 4.24
CA LEU A 152 20.94 10.57 3.74
C LEU A 152 22.06 11.41 4.37
N ASN A 153 22.76 10.91 5.40
CA ASN A 153 23.96 11.55 5.93
C ASN A 153 25.20 11.23 5.08
N ALA A 154 25.17 10.11 4.35
CA ALA A 154 26.21 9.74 3.40
C ALA A 154 25.99 10.49 2.07
N ALA A 155 26.82 11.51 1.85
CA ALA A 155 26.77 12.37 0.69
C ALA A 155 28.14 12.51 0.01
N ALA A 156 28.14 12.62 -1.32
CA ALA A 156 29.35 12.90 -2.08
C ALA A 156 29.07 13.82 -3.28
N GLN A 157 30.06 14.60 -3.68
CA GLN A 157 29.97 15.48 -4.84
C GLN A 157 30.49 14.76 -6.08
N PHE A 158 29.71 14.76 -7.16
CA PHE A 158 30.07 14.14 -8.43
C PHE A 158 29.92 15.12 -9.59
N ASN A 159 30.70 14.94 -10.65
CA ASN A 159 30.46 15.57 -11.94
C ASN A 159 29.57 14.68 -12.82
N ALA A 160 28.95 15.29 -13.83
CA ALA A 160 28.23 14.52 -14.83
C ALA A 160 29.18 13.55 -15.55
N GLY A 161 28.82 12.27 -15.56
CA GLY A 161 29.61 11.19 -16.14
C GLY A 161 30.44 10.40 -15.13
N ASP A 162 30.61 10.85 -13.89
CA ASP A 162 31.38 10.12 -12.87
C ASP A 162 30.65 8.83 -12.45
N GLU A 163 31.38 7.75 -12.20
CA GLU A 163 30.80 6.48 -11.74
C GLU A 163 30.43 6.54 -10.26
N LEU A 164 29.19 6.18 -9.93
CA LEU A 164 28.69 6.21 -8.56
C LEU A 164 29.22 5.00 -7.77
N PRO A 165 29.88 5.20 -6.62
CA PRO A 165 30.52 4.11 -5.89
C PRO A 165 29.52 3.24 -5.13
N LEU A 166 30.00 2.09 -4.68
CA LEU A 166 29.34 1.30 -3.65
C LEU A 166 29.38 2.04 -2.32
N HIS A 167 28.36 1.87 -1.49
CA HIS A 167 28.35 2.34 -0.11
C HIS A 167 28.47 1.13 0.82
N GLU A 168 29.50 1.12 1.67
CA GLU A 168 29.85 -0.02 2.55
C GLU A 168 29.96 -1.36 1.81
N GLY A 169 30.47 -1.34 0.57
CA GLY A 169 30.61 -2.52 -0.28
C GLY A 169 29.29 -3.04 -0.88
N ARG A 170 28.18 -2.33 -0.70
CA ARG A 170 26.85 -2.67 -1.23
C ARG A 170 26.45 -1.73 -2.36
N LYS A 171 25.65 -2.25 -3.30
CA LYS A 171 24.98 -1.42 -4.30
C LYS A 171 23.84 -0.67 -3.61
N VAL A 172 23.85 0.63 -3.76
CA VAL A 172 22.84 1.52 -3.19
C VAL A 172 22.31 2.46 -4.25
N GLN A 173 21.09 2.95 -4.02
CA GLN A 173 20.52 4.01 -4.84
C GLN A 173 21.06 5.35 -4.36
N TRP A 174 21.66 6.10 -5.28
CA TRP A 174 22.07 7.48 -5.08
C TRP A 174 20.98 8.40 -5.61
N VAL A 175 20.71 9.49 -4.90
CA VAL A 175 19.76 10.54 -5.27
C VAL A 175 20.46 11.90 -5.29
N LEU A 176 20.29 12.68 -6.34
CA LEU A 176 20.80 14.04 -6.42
C LEU A 176 20.03 14.89 -5.39
N ALA A 177 20.76 15.54 -4.49
CA ALA A 177 20.18 16.50 -3.56
C ALA A 177 19.67 17.70 -4.34
N ASP A 178 18.45 18.15 -4.02
CA ASP A 178 17.89 19.37 -4.58
C ASP A 178 18.77 20.56 -4.20
N GLN A 179 19.03 21.45 -5.17
CA GLN A 179 19.72 22.72 -4.92
C GLN A 179 18.84 23.70 -4.15
#